data_AF-A0A9N9EHJ5-F1
#
_entry.id   AF-A0A9N9EHJ5-F1
#
_cell.length_a   1.000
_cell.length_b   1.000
_cell.length_c   1.000
_cell.angle_alpha   90.00
_cell.angle_beta   90.00
_cell.angle_gamma   90.00
#
_symmetry.space_group_name_H-M   'P 1'
#
loop_
_entity.id
_entity.type
_entity.pdbx_description
1 polymer ?
#
loop_
_entity_poly.entity_id
_entity_poly.type
_entity_poly.pdbx_seq_one_letter_code
_entity_poly.pdbx_strand_id
1 'polypeptide(L)'
;LQSHASLQGTARSAHYRVLVDENKFNANSMQELTNKLCYLNARCTSAISIVTPAYYAHLIANRARHCLIRDENENYHLPELKKSQIISMNYV
;
A
#
# COMPACT_ATOMS: atom_id res chain seq x y z
N LEU A 1 7.42 -7.00 9.69
CA LEU A 1 7.19 -8.22 8.89
C LEU A 1 7.90 -8.03 7.56
N GLN A 2 8.86 -8.90 7.27
CA GLN A 2 9.55 -8.89 5.98
C GLN A 2 8.96 -9.98 5.09
N SER A 3 8.08 -9.61 4.16
CA SER A 3 7.36 -10.56 3.31
C SER A 3 7.99 -10.79 1.93
N HIS A 4 8.80 -9.85 1.45
CA HIS A 4 9.39 -9.91 0.12
C HIS A 4 10.86 -10.31 0.17
N ALA A 5 11.34 -10.87 -0.95
CA ALA A 5 12.76 -11.04 -1.19
C ALA A 5 13.35 -9.71 -1.70
N SER A 6 14.49 -9.29 -1.15
CA SER A 6 15.18 -8.10 -1.63
C SER A 6 16.03 -8.44 -2.83
N LEU A 7 15.71 -7.80 -3.95
CA LEU A 7 16.47 -7.96 -5.19
C LEU A 7 17.82 -7.23 -5.11
N GLN A 8 17.88 -6.11 -4.40
CA GLN A 8 19.09 -5.30 -4.23
C GLN A 8 19.08 -4.58 -2.88
N GLY A 9 20.24 -4.49 -2.24
CA GLY A 9 20.42 -3.76 -0.98
C GLY A 9 19.79 -4.45 0.23
N THR A 10 19.56 -3.69 1.30
CA THR A 10 18.95 -4.18 2.53
C THR A 10 17.44 -4.02 2.51
N ALA A 11 16.77 -5.11 2.86
CA ALA A 11 15.32 -5.24 2.85
C ALA A 11 14.64 -4.29 3.85
N ARG A 12 13.69 -3.45 3.41
CA ARG A 12 12.86 -2.66 4.33
C ARG A 12 11.65 -3.47 4.81
N SER A 13 11.61 -3.78 6.10
CA SER A 13 10.51 -4.55 6.70
C SER A 13 9.31 -3.65 7.00
N ALA A 14 8.09 -4.10 6.66
CA ALA A 14 6.87 -3.35 6.96
C ALA A 14 6.52 -3.47 8.44
N HIS A 15 6.24 -2.33 9.09
CA HIS A 15 5.86 -2.29 10.49
C HIS A 15 4.34 -2.18 10.64
N TYR A 16 3.68 -3.25 11.09
CA TYR A 16 2.24 -3.29 11.30
C TYR A 16 1.90 -3.04 12.77
N ARG A 17 0.93 -2.15 13.03
CA ARG A 17 0.39 -1.89 14.37
C ARG A 17 -1.13 -2.06 14.34
N VAL A 18 -1.64 -2.92 15.21
CA VAL A 18 -3.09 -3.08 15.42
C VAL A 18 -3.57 -1.89 16.23
N LEU A 19 -4.52 -1.14 15.67
CA LEU A 19 -5.14 0.00 16.36
C LEU A 19 -6.46 -0.42 17.00
N VAL A 20 -7.24 -1.24 16.29
CA VAL A 20 -8.53 -1.76 16.71
C VAL A 20 -8.63 -3.21 16.24
N ASP A 21 -9.09 -4.10 17.11
CA ASP A 21 -9.37 -5.50 16.78
C ASP A 21 -10.60 -6.00 17.54
N GLU A 22 -11.71 -6.14 16.82
CA GLU A 22 -12.98 -6.69 17.33
C GLU A 22 -13.05 -8.21 17.17
N ASN A 23 -12.23 -8.77 16.26
CA ASN A 23 -12.22 -10.18 15.92
C ASN A 23 -11.36 -11.01 16.89
N LYS A 24 -10.66 -10.34 17.81
CA LYS A 24 -9.80 -10.96 18.86
C LYS A 24 -8.77 -11.92 18.25
N PHE A 25 -8.05 -11.45 17.24
CA PHE A 25 -7.02 -12.26 16.61
C PHE A 25 -5.84 -12.51 17.55
N ASN A 26 -5.29 -13.72 17.45
CA ASN A 26 -3.97 -13.98 18.02
C ASN A 26 -2.88 -13.30 17.17
N ALA A 27 -1.78 -12.89 17.80
CA ALA A 27 -0.64 -12.27 17.13
C ALA A 27 -0.10 -13.13 15.97
N ASN A 28 -0.02 -14.45 16.18
CA ASN A 28 0.42 -15.40 15.15
C ASN A 28 -0.54 -15.41 13.95
N SER A 29 -1.85 -15.46 14.21
CA SER A 29 -2.88 -15.46 13.17
C SER A 29 -2.86 -14.16 12.36
N MET A 30 -2.64 -13.01 13.01
CA MET A 30 -2.49 -11.72 12.34
C MET A 30 -1.22 -11.66 11.46
N GLN A 31 -0.10 -12.16 11.96
CA GLN A 31 1.15 -12.21 11.19
C GLN A 31 1.03 -13.14 9.98
N GLU A 32 0.41 -14.31 10.15
CA GLU A 32 0.20 -15.26 9.07
C GLU A 32 -0.77 -14.71 8.02
N LEU A 33 -1.88 -14.11 8.44
CA LEU A 33 -2.85 -13.48 7.55
C LEU A 33 -2.18 -12.37 6.73
N THR A 34 -1.50 -11.44 7.39
CA THR A 34 -0.82 -10.33 6.70
C THR A 34 0.25 -10.82 5.74
N ASN A 35 1.01 -11.86 6.10
CA ASN A 35 1.99 -12.49 5.21
C ASN A 35 1.31 -13.11 3.97
N LYS A 36 0.26 -13.93 4.16
CA LYS A 36 -0.49 -14.55 3.05
C LYS A 36 -1.06 -13.50 2.09
N LEU A 37 -1.60 -12.41 2.62
CA LEU A 37 -2.15 -11.33 1.79
C LEU A 37 -1.07 -10.62 0.93
N CYS A 38 0.21 -10.66 1.29
CA CYS A 38 1.30 -10.12 0.46
C CYS A 38 1.58 -10.94 -0.82
N TYR A 39 1.07 -12.17 -0.91
CA TYR A 39 1.22 -13.06 -2.09
C TYR A 39 0.03 -12.99 -3.06
N LEU A 40 -1.02 -12.24 -2.73
CA LEU A 40 -2.27 -12.20 -3.52
C LEU A 40 -2.28 -11.16 -4.65
N ASN A 41 -1.13 -10.55 -4.99
CA ASN A 41 -1.14 -9.53 -6.02
C ASN A 41 -1.23 -10.13 -7.43
N ALA A 42 -2.25 -9.76 -8.19
CA ALA A 42 -2.45 -10.19 -9.57
C ALA A 42 -1.37 -9.72 -10.56
N ARG A 43 -0.53 -8.73 -10.21
CA ARG A 43 0.48 -8.16 -11.13
C ARG A 43 1.84 -8.86 -11.10
N CYS A 44 2.13 -9.66 -10.08
CA CYS A 44 3.40 -10.36 -9.94
C CYS A 44 3.21 -11.70 -9.23
N THR A 45 4.05 -12.68 -9.58
CA THR A 45 4.05 -14.02 -8.96
C THR A 45 4.92 -14.11 -7.70
N SER A 46 5.40 -12.97 -7.21
CA SER A 46 6.25 -12.85 -6.03
C SER A 46 5.56 -12.08 -4.91
N ALA A 47 6.03 -12.30 -3.68
CA ALA A 47 5.57 -11.56 -2.52
C ALA A 47 6.00 -10.10 -2.58
N ILE A 48 5.12 -9.20 -2.14
CA ILE A 48 5.37 -7.77 -2.08
C ILE A 48 5.68 -7.35 -0.64
N SER A 49 6.36 -6.21 -0.49
CA SER A 49 6.76 -5.62 0.79
C SER A 49 5.60 -5.15 1.67
N ILE A 50 4.41 -4.95 1.13
CA ILE A 50 3.19 -4.59 1.86
C ILE A 50 2.00 -5.43 1.41
N VAL A 51 0.96 -5.48 2.25
CA VAL A 51 -0.29 -6.19 1.98
C VAL A 51 -0.95 -5.70 0.67
N THR A 52 -1.34 -6.63 -0.21
CA THR A 52 -1.94 -6.37 -1.53
C THR A 52 -3.06 -5.30 -1.55
N PRO A 53 -4.09 -5.32 -0.67
CA PRO A 53 -5.12 -4.27 -0.65
C PRO A 53 -4.56 -2.87 -0.40
N ALA A 54 -3.58 -2.70 0.50
CA ALA A 54 -2.96 -1.39 0.73
C ALA A 54 -2.21 -0.90 -0.50
N TYR A 55 -1.55 -1.83 -1.22
CA TYR A 55 -0.90 -1.53 -2.48
C TYR A 55 -1.88 -1.10 -3.58
N TYR A 56 -3.04 -1.77 -3.70
CA TYR A 56 -4.07 -1.38 -4.66
C TYR A 56 -4.71 -0.03 -4.34
N ALA A 57 -4.97 0.28 -3.07
CA ALA A 57 -5.42 1.60 -2.67
C ALA A 57 -4.45 2.70 -3.17
N HIS A 58 -3.14 2.45 -3.09
CA HIS A 58 -2.13 3.37 -3.62
C HIS A 58 -2.21 3.52 -5.15
N LEU A 59 -2.38 2.41 -5.90
CA LEU A 59 -2.54 2.49 -7.35
C LEU A 59 -3.79 3.28 -7.77
N ILE A 60 -4.90 3.05 -7.08
CA ILE A 60 -6.16 3.76 -7.33
C ILE A 60 -5.99 5.25 -7.00
N ALA A 61 -5.39 5.59 -5.86
CA ALA A 61 -5.10 6.97 -5.51
C ALA A 61 -4.19 7.66 -6.55
N ASN A 62 -3.16 6.97 -7.03
CA ASN A 62 -2.30 7.49 -8.10
C ASN A 62 -3.06 7.70 -9.41
N ARG A 63 -3.94 6.77 -9.79
CA ARG A 63 -4.77 6.91 -10.97
C ARG A 63 -5.78 8.05 -10.84
N ALA A 64 -6.43 8.16 -9.68
CA ALA A 64 -7.36 9.24 -9.37
C ALA A 64 -6.68 10.61 -9.48
N ARG A 65 -5.43 10.76 -9.00
CA ARG A 65 -4.64 11.99 -9.19
C ARG A 65 -4.52 12.38 -10.67
N HIS A 66 -4.26 11.43 -11.56
CA HIS A 66 -4.17 11.74 -13.00
C HIS A 66 -5.53 12.09 -13.62
N CYS A 67 -6.63 11.51 -13.13
CA CYS A 67 -7.97 11.90 -13.55
C CYS A 67 -8.29 13.34 -13.11
N LEU A 68 -8.01 13.68 -11.84
CA LEU A 68 -8.27 15.03 -11.31
C LEU A 68 -7.43 16.10 -12.00
N ILE A 69 -6.15 15.83 -12.31
CA ILE A 69 -5.30 16.76 -13.07
C ILE A 69 -5.81 16.95 -14.50
N ARG A 70 -6.44 15.92 -15.11
CA ARG A 70 -7.05 16.05 -16.45
C ARG A 70 -8.29 16.94 -16.41
N ASP A 71 -9.07 16.82 -15.33
CA ASP A 71 -10.29 17.59 -15.09
C ASP A 71 -10.00 19.04 -14.64
N GLU A 72 -8.77 19.44 -14.29
CA GLU A 72 -8.42 20.85 -14.09
C GLU A 72 -8.58 21.71 -15.36
N ASN A 73 -8.80 21.09 -16.54
CA ASN A 73 -9.25 21.79 -17.75
C ASN A 73 -10.78 22.05 -17.78
N GLU A 74 -11.55 21.50 -16.83
CA GLU A 74 -12.95 21.77 -16.53
C GLU A 74 -13.10 22.03 -15.00
N ASN A 75 -12.88 23.29 -14.62
CA ASN A 75 -13.10 23.91 -13.31
C ASN A 75 -13.90 23.10 -12.25
N TYR A 76 -13.21 22.30 -11.43
CA TYR A 76 -13.71 21.90 -10.11
C TYR A 76 -12.62 22.03 -9.04
N HIS A 77 -12.89 22.89 -8.06
CA HIS A 77 -11.98 23.25 -6.98
C HIS A 77 -11.99 22.16 -5.91
N LEU A 78 -11.10 21.17 -5.99
CA LEU A 78 -10.90 20.21 -4.89
C LEU A 78 -9.95 20.81 -3.83
N PRO A 79 -10.21 20.56 -2.53
CA PRO A 79 -9.33 21.03 -1.46
C PRO A 79 -7.93 20.43 -1.61
N GLU A 80 -6.91 21.30 -1.55
CA GLU A 80 -5.51 20.96 -1.76
C GLU A 80 -5.01 19.89 -0.78
N LEU A 81 -5.11 18.62 -1.20
CA LEU A 81 -4.33 17.56 -0.57
C LEU A 81 -2.87 17.76 -0.99
N LYS A 82 -2.06 18.27 -0.06
CA LYS A 82 -0.63 18.57 -0.27
C LYS A 82 0.05 17.44 -1.04
N LYS A 83 0.41 17.73 -2.30
CA LYS A 83 1.13 16.85 -3.25
C LYS A 83 2.37 16.19 -2.62
N SER A 84 2.96 16.80 -1.59
CA SER A 84 4.19 16.37 -0.94
C SER A 84 4.09 15.12 -0.06
N GLN A 85 2.90 14.71 0.39
CA GLN A 85 2.79 13.61 1.37
C GLN A 85 2.49 12.23 0.75
N ILE A 86 2.14 12.18 -0.53
CA ILE A 86 1.74 10.93 -1.23
C ILE A 86 2.88 10.37 -2.10
N ILE A 87 3.94 11.13 -2.35
CA ILE A 87 4.95 10.82 -3.39
C ILE A 87 6.14 9.97 -2.90
N SER A 88 6.34 9.72 -1.60
CA SER A 88 7.55 9.01 -1.15
C SER A 88 7.34 7.56 -0.69
N MET A 89 6.40 6.82 -1.27
CA MET A 89 6.33 5.37 -1.07
C MET A 89 6.76 4.65 -2.36
N ASN A 90 7.97 4.96 -2.83
CA ASN A 90 8.67 4.08 -3.76
C ASN A 90 8.90 2.77 -3.01
N TYR A 91 8.07 1.77 -3.32
CA TYR A 91 8.28 0.40 -2.86
C TYR A 91 9.50 -0.16 -3.60
N VAL A 92 10.68 0.07 -3.02
CA VAL A 92 11.79 -0.88 -3.04
C VAL A 92 11.81 -1.55 -1.67
#